data_AF-A0A0W8DY98-F1
#
_entry.id   AF-A0A0W8DY98-F1
#
_cell.length_a   1.000
_cell.length_b   1.000
_cell.length_c   1.000
_cell.angle_alpha   90.00
_cell.angle_beta   90.00
_cell.angle_gamma   90.00
#
_symmetry.space_group_name_H-M   'P 1'
#
loop_
_entity.id
_entity.type
_entity.pdbx_description
1 polymer ?
#
loop_
_entity_poly.entity_id
_entity_poly.type
_entity_poly.pdbx_seq_one_letter_code
_entity_poly.pdbx_strand_id
1 'polypeptide(L)'
;MVLFPDEHAQPLTGGGGTRNAKRMLVIVIDGTWKEAKKIAHRNKKHWEKAAKDWESRGGTLQYICLDGELKRSIYGDLRREPMEGCLSTLEAVASALVLLEPEEAGRQVHDALLRAFRGMVSIQEQFQQRGRVAKLGQYGGVSKAEAVEAKRRQQQKKSNDSTADKHTSTLVQREYVFYTSHTDFRHRQQLKQQGEVVTCTYDEARERCMELNRDRKRGQRIAMLPLDAFEKHLRQCHDAQQSGMPNEGENDAL
;
A
#
# COMPACT_ATOMS: atom_id res chain seq x y z
N MET A 1 7.60 -6.19 19.53
CA MET A 1 7.57 -5.91 18.08
C MET A 1 6.20 -5.36 17.71
N VAL A 2 6.12 -4.39 16.82
CA VAL A 2 4.85 -3.86 16.28
C VAL A 2 4.67 -4.40 14.87
N LEU A 3 3.68 -5.26 14.66
CA LEU A 3 3.35 -5.84 13.35
C LEU A 3 2.53 -4.84 12.55
N PHE A 4 3.24 -4.02 11.78
CA PHE A 4 2.67 -3.03 10.87
C PHE A 4 3.73 -2.63 9.83
N PRO A 5 3.38 -2.60 8.53
CA PRO A 5 4.34 -2.27 7.46
C PRO A 5 4.56 -0.75 7.38
N ASP A 6 5.20 -0.21 8.42
CA ASP A 6 5.79 1.12 8.39
C ASP A 6 6.95 1.19 7.37
N GLU A 7 7.32 2.39 6.97
CA GLU A 7 8.41 2.63 6.01
C GLU A 7 9.74 2.01 6.46
N HIS A 8 10.00 2.02 7.76
CA HIS A 8 11.22 1.47 8.38
C HIS A 8 11.00 0.07 9.00
N ALA A 9 9.88 -0.58 8.71
CA ALA A 9 9.59 -1.89 9.25
C ALA A 9 10.58 -2.94 8.72
N GLN A 10 11.14 -3.73 9.65
CA GLN A 10 12.06 -4.81 9.30
C GLN A 10 11.29 -6.07 8.90
N PRO A 11 11.79 -6.88 7.96
CA PRO A 11 11.22 -8.19 7.68
C PRO A 11 11.25 -9.05 8.95
N LEU A 12 10.13 -9.68 9.28
CA LEU A 12 10.12 -10.71 10.32
C LEU A 12 10.82 -11.96 9.80
N THR A 13 11.97 -12.30 10.39
CA THR A 13 12.72 -13.51 10.06
C THR A 13 12.47 -14.59 11.13
N GLY A 14 12.37 -15.84 10.70
CA GLY A 14 12.12 -16.98 11.58
C GLY A 14 13.31 -17.26 12.49
N GLY A 15 13.29 -16.72 13.71
CA GLY A 15 14.31 -16.94 14.74
C GLY A 15 13.94 -18.00 15.78
N GLY A 16 12.78 -18.66 15.66
CA GLY A 16 12.16 -19.50 16.69
C GLY A 16 12.80 -20.87 16.96
N GLY A 17 14.08 -21.08 16.64
CA GLY A 17 14.74 -22.39 16.74
C GLY A 17 15.88 -22.52 17.75
N THR A 18 16.37 -21.43 18.35
CA THR A 18 17.56 -21.49 19.23
C THR A 18 17.18 -21.40 20.71
N ARG A 19 17.88 -22.21 21.52
CA ARG A 19 17.57 -22.68 22.89
C ARG A 19 17.51 -21.61 24.00
N ASN A 20 17.41 -20.32 23.66
CA ASN A 20 17.15 -19.23 24.58
C ASN A 20 15.81 -18.58 24.21
N ALA A 21 14.72 -19.14 24.71
CA ALA A 21 13.36 -18.65 24.50
C ALA A 21 13.18 -17.25 25.11
N LYS A 22 13.60 -16.21 24.38
CA LYS A 22 13.34 -14.81 24.76
C LYS A 22 11.83 -14.61 24.67
N ARG A 23 11.21 -14.16 25.77
CA ARG A 23 9.77 -13.83 25.77
C ARG A 23 9.51 -12.74 24.73
N MET A 24 8.65 -13.03 23.75
CA MET A 24 8.30 -12.10 22.69
C MET A 24 6.91 -11.50 22.93
N LEU A 25 6.77 -10.21 22.65
CA LEU A 25 5.50 -9.50 22.60
C LEU A 25 5.29 -8.98 21.18
N VAL A 26 4.19 -9.39 20.56
CA VAL A 26 3.73 -8.87 19.27
C VAL A 26 2.54 -7.95 19.52
N ILE A 27 2.66 -6.71 19.08
CA ILE A 27 1.59 -5.70 19.10
C ILE A 27 1.08 -5.58 17.68
N VAL A 28 -0.24 -5.67 17.50
CA VAL A 28 -0.88 -5.56 16.18
C VAL A 28 -1.85 -4.40 16.19
N ILE A 29 -1.83 -3.58 15.13
CA ILE A 29 -2.73 -2.44 14.99
C ILE A 29 -3.90 -2.88 14.13
N ASP A 30 -5.05 -3.15 14.78
CA ASP A 30 -6.27 -3.54 14.07
C ASP A 30 -7.05 -2.34 13.52
N GLY A 31 -7.76 -2.56 12.42
CA GLY A 31 -8.64 -1.58 11.79
C GLY A 31 -8.63 -1.66 10.26
N THR A 32 -9.22 -0.67 9.60
CA THR A 32 -8.93 -0.42 8.19
C THR A 32 -7.49 0.02 8.01
N TRP A 33 -6.91 -0.19 6.83
CA TRP A 33 -5.60 0.35 6.48
C TRP A 33 -5.46 1.84 6.75
N LYS A 34 -6.52 2.62 6.48
CA LYS A 34 -6.54 4.05 6.76
C LYS A 34 -6.47 4.34 8.26
N GLU A 35 -7.19 3.59 9.09
CA GLU A 35 -7.20 3.72 10.54
C GLU A 35 -5.88 3.27 11.15
N ALA A 36 -5.39 2.09 10.78
CA ALA A 36 -4.14 1.54 11.28
C ALA A 36 -2.95 2.47 10.96
N LYS A 37 -2.87 2.96 9.71
CA LYS A 37 -1.87 3.97 9.30
C LYS A 37 -1.97 5.24 10.12
N LYS A 38 -3.19 5.72 10.38
CA LYS A 38 -3.43 6.92 11.19
C LYS A 38 -2.98 6.71 12.63
N ILE A 39 -3.21 5.52 13.21
CA ILE A 39 -2.75 5.17 14.56
C ILE A 39 -1.22 5.12 14.60
N ALA A 40 -0.56 4.39 13.70
CA ALA A 40 0.89 4.31 13.64
C ALA A 40 1.53 5.71 13.52
N HIS A 41 1.04 6.51 12.57
CA HIS A 41 1.57 7.85 12.30
C HIS A 41 1.35 8.83 13.46
N ARG A 42 0.13 8.93 13.98
CA ARG A 42 -0.19 9.91 15.05
C ARG A 42 0.52 9.61 16.36
N ASN A 43 0.88 8.35 16.59
CA ASN A 43 1.54 7.91 17.82
C ASN A 43 3.05 7.73 17.65
N LYS A 44 3.66 8.18 16.54
CA LYS A 44 5.09 7.97 16.23
C LYS A 44 6.01 8.33 17.41
N LYS A 45 5.82 9.51 18.03
CA LYS A 45 6.62 9.94 19.20
C LYS A 45 6.47 9.00 20.41
N HIS A 46 5.29 8.42 20.62
CA HIS A 46 5.06 7.46 21.71
C HIS A 46 5.73 6.13 21.42
N TRP A 47 5.70 5.66 20.17
CA TRP A 47 6.41 4.45 19.75
C TRP A 47 7.93 4.60 19.86
N GLU A 48 8.48 5.74 19.43
CA GLU A 48 9.90 6.05 19.56
C GLU A 48 10.34 6.12 21.03
N LYS A 49 9.53 6.75 21.89
CA LYS A 49 9.79 6.77 23.33
C LYS A 49 9.76 5.34 23.91
N ALA A 50 8.74 4.57 23.59
CA ALA A 50 8.63 3.18 24.05
C ALA A 50 9.81 2.32 23.57
N ALA A 51 10.29 2.53 22.34
CA ALA A 51 11.47 1.85 21.81
C ALA A 51 12.72 2.12 22.66
N LYS A 52 12.99 3.39 22.98
CA LYS A 52 14.09 3.79 23.87
C LYS A 52 13.93 3.22 25.28
N ASP A 53 12.71 3.24 25.82
CA ASP A 53 12.43 2.69 27.14
C ASP A 53 12.69 1.17 27.17
N TRP A 54 12.34 0.42 26.13
CA TRP A 54 12.63 -1.01 26.00
C TRP A 54 14.12 -1.29 25.82
N GLU A 55 14.82 -0.50 25.01
CA GLU A 55 16.25 -0.60 24.79
C GLU A 55 17.05 -0.42 26.08
N SER A 56 16.66 0.55 26.93
CA SER A 56 17.28 0.75 28.25
C SER A 56 17.16 -0.45 29.19
N ARG A 57 16.23 -1.39 28.91
CA ARG A 57 15.96 -2.61 29.67
C ARG A 57 16.54 -3.88 28.99
N GLY A 58 17.36 -3.73 27.95
CA GLY A 58 17.89 -4.84 27.15
C GLY A 58 16.86 -5.51 26.22
N GLY A 59 15.72 -4.84 26.00
CA GLY A 59 14.69 -5.25 25.07
C GLY A 59 14.77 -4.49 23.74
N THR A 60 13.93 -4.87 22.78
CA THR A 60 13.84 -4.19 21.49
C THR A 60 12.38 -4.07 21.08
N LEU A 61 11.95 -2.86 20.76
CA LEU A 61 10.62 -2.59 20.18
C LEU A 61 10.81 -1.91 18.83
N GLN A 62 10.57 -2.68 17.77
CA GLN A 62 10.67 -2.21 16.39
C GLN A 62 9.40 -2.55 15.62
N TYR A 63 9.16 -1.78 14.56
CA TYR A 63 8.18 -2.14 13.52
C TYR A 63 8.70 -3.34 12.73
N ILE A 64 7.81 -4.30 12.51
CA ILE A 64 8.08 -5.48 11.69
C ILE A 64 6.99 -5.63 10.65
N CYS A 65 7.34 -6.28 9.54
CA CYS A 65 6.41 -6.62 8.48
C CYS A 65 6.71 -8.02 7.94
N LEU A 66 5.77 -8.53 7.15
CA LEU A 66 5.87 -9.87 6.58
C LEU A 66 6.18 -9.73 5.11
N ASP A 67 7.36 -10.21 4.71
CA ASP A 67 7.80 -10.26 3.31
C ASP A 67 7.42 -11.58 2.65
N GLY A 68 6.25 -12.11 3.02
CA GLY A 68 5.72 -13.32 2.41
C GLY A 68 5.29 -13.08 0.96
N GLU A 69 5.17 -14.16 0.19
CA GLU A 69 4.65 -14.14 -1.18
C GLU A 69 3.43 -13.22 -1.29
N LEU A 70 3.43 -12.37 -2.34
CA LEU A 70 2.32 -11.51 -2.72
C LEU A 70 1.07 -12.35 -2.97
N LYS A 71 0.33 -12.64 -1.90
CA LYS A 71 -0.90 -13.41 -1.93
C LYS A 71 -2.05 -12.46 -1.76
N ARG A 72 -3.05 -12.62 -2.62
CA ARG A 72 -4.34 -11.95 -2.44
C ARG A 72 -4.92 -12.39 -1.09
N SER A 73 -5.33 -11.41 -0.28
CA SER A 73 -6.00 -11.68 0.99
C SER A 73 -7.23 -12.57 0.79
N ILE A 74 -7.48 -13.45 1.76
CA ILE A 74 -8.67 -14.29 1.88
C ILE A 74 -9.95 -13.44 1.91
N TYR A 75 -9.91 -12.17 2.37
CA TYR A 75 -11.06 -11.27 2.26
C TYR A 75 -11.56 -11.09 0.82
N GLY A 76 -10.69 -11.31 -0.19
CA GLY A 76 -11.08 -11.30 -1.59
C GLY A 76 -11.71 -9.97 -2.01
N ASP A 77 -12.97 -10.02 -2.43
CA ASP A 77 -13.74 -8.85 -2.86
C ASP A 77 -14.68 -8.31 -1.77
N LEU A 78 -14.85 -9.00 -0.63
CA LEU A 78 -15.63 -8.49 0.49
C LEU A 78 -15.03 -7.19 1.04
N ARG A 79 -13.70 -7.15 1.07
CA ARG A 79 -12.92 -6.00 1.48
C ARG A 79 -11.78 -5.82 0.50
N ARG A 80 -11.82 -4.71 -0.23
CA ARG A 80 -10.76 -4.40 -1.19
C ARG A 80 -9.54 -3.87 -0.46
N GLU A 81 -8.46 -4.63 -0.54
CA GLU A 81 -7.15 -4.20 -0.05
C GLU A 81 -6.61 -3.01 -0.87
N PRO A 82 -5.82 -2.11 -0.26
CA PRO A 82 -5.26 -0.96 -0.96
C PRO A 82 -4.36 -1.34 -2.13
N MET A 83 -3.60 -2.41 -1.98
CA MET A 83 -2.63 -2.94 -2.96
C MET A 83 -2.31 -4.40 -2.64
N GLU A 84 -1.56 -5.05 -3.52
CA GLU A 84 -1.07 -6.41 -3.33
C GLU A 84 -0.07 -6.48 -2.17
N GLY A 85 -0.07 -7.60 -1.43
CA GLY A 85 0.73 -7.76 -0.21
C GLY A 85 0.10 -7.19 1.06
N CYS A 86 -0.99 -6.44 0.95
CA CYS A 86 -1.81 -6.06 2.11
C CYS A 86 -2.60 -7.27 2.63
N LEU A 87 -2.34 -7.65 3.89
CA LEU A 87 -3.03 -8.74 4.59
C LEU A 87 -4.08 -8.19 5.55
N SER A 88 -5.11 -9.01 5.84
CA SER A 88 -5.95 -8.76 7.00
C SER A 88 -5.15 -8.91 8.30
N THR A 89 -5.64 -8.29 9.38
CA THR A 89 -5.04 -8.44 10.72
C THR A 89 -4.86 -9.91 11.11
N LEU A 90 -5.86 -10.76 10.82
CA LEU A 90 -5.82 -12.18 11.16
C LEU A 90 -4.78 -12.95 10.32
N GLU A 91 -4.71 -12.68 9.01
CA GLU A 91 -3.69 -13.30 8.14
C GLU A 91 -2.27 -12.88 8.54
N ALA A 92 -2.08 -11.61 8.90
CA ALA A 92 -0.79 -11.11 9.37
C ALA A 92 -0.40 -11.80 10.68
N VAL A 93 -1.32 -11.91 11.65
CA VAL A 93 -1.07 -12.64 12.91
C VAL A 93 -0.75 -14.10 12.66
N ALA A 94 -1.55 -14.79 11.85
CA ALA A 94 -1.35 -16.21 11.55
C ALA A 94 0.03 -16.44 10.90
N SER A 95 0.39 -15.61 9.92
CA SER A 95 1.69 -15.68 9.24
C SER A 95 2.87 -15.38 10.19
N ALA A 96 2.72 -14.41 11.09
CA ALA A 96 3.75 -14.10 12.08
C ALA A 96 3.97 -15.26 13.05
N LEU A 97 2.89 -15.94 13.49
CA LEU A 97 2.99 -17.08 14.40
C LEU A 97 3.74 -18.27 13.79
N VAL A 98 3.65 -18.49 12.47
CA VAL A 98 4.45 -19.52 11.78
C VAL A 98 5.96 -19.28 11.96
N LEU A 99 6.39 -18.02 12.05
CA LEU A 99 7.81 -17.64 12.17
C LEU A 99 8.29 -17.55 13.62
N LEU A 100 7.38 -17.28 14.55
CA LEU A 100 7.69 -16.98 15.95
C LEU A 100 7.55 -18.19 16.88
N GLU A 101 6.63 -19.09 16.58
CA GLU A 101 6.36 -20.27 17.40
C GLU A 101 7.15 -21.50 16.91
N PRO A 102 7.30 -22.55 17.74
CA PRO A 102 7.84 -23.82 17.29
C PRO A 102 7.15 -24.32 16.03
N GLU A 103 7.92 -24.86 15.09
CA GLU A 103 7.51 -25.10 13.71
C GLU A 103 6.15 -25.83 13.58
N GLU A 104 5.92 -26.84 14.41
CA GLU A 104 4.65 -27.59 14.43
C GLU A 104 3.50 -26.78 15.03
N ALA A 105 3.70 -26.15 16.19
CA ALA A 105 2.68 -25.37 16.88
C ALA A 105 2.27 -24.13 16.05
N GLY A 106 3.24 -23.41 15.49
CA GLY A 106 3.00 -22.25 14.64
C GLY A 106 2.16 -22.60 13.41
N ARG A 107 2.47 -23.72 12.74
CA ARG A 107 1.65 -24.23 11.62
C ARG A 107 0.24 -24.63 12.03
N GLN A 108 0.08 -25.36 13.14
CA GLN A 108 -1.24 -25.78 13.61
C GLN A 108 -2.15 -24.59 13.92
N VAL A 109 -1.63 -23.57 14.60
CA VAL A 109 -2.37 -22.34 14.93
C VAL A 109 -2.70 -21.54 13.66
N HIS A 110 -1.72 -21.39 12.77
CA HIS A 110 -1.94 -20.74 11.47
C HIS A 110 -3.09 -21.38 10.71
N ASP A 111 -3.09 -22.70 10.55
CA ASP A 111 -4.12 -23.42 9.80
C ASP A 111 -5.49 -23.31 10.46
N ALA A 112 -5.54 -23.38 11.80
CA ALA A 112 -6.79 -23.21 12.54
C ALA A 112 -7.38 -21.80 12.33
N LEU A 113 -6.56 -20.76 12.45
CA LEU A 113 -6.97 -19.37 12.24
C LEU A 113 -7.47 -19.14 10.81
N LEU A 114 -6.70 -19.59 9.80
CA LEU A 114 -7.10 -19.40 8.40
C LEU A 114 -8.33 -20.22 8.02
N ARG A 115 -8.53 -21.42 8.59
CA ARG A 115 -9.77 -22.20 8.40
C ARG A 115 -10.99 -21.44 8.94
N ALA A 116 -10.91 -20.95 10.18
CA ALA A 116 -12.00 -20.17 10.78
C ALA A 116 -12.29 -18.90 9.96
N PHE A 117 -11.24 -18.21 9.51
CA PHE A 117 -11.38 -17.00 8.72
C PHE A 117 -12.02 -17.25 7.35
N ARG A 118 -11.62 -18.29 6.62
CA ARG A 118 -12.27 -18.72 5.37
C ARG A 118 -13.75 -19.03 5.58
N GLY A 119 -14.10 -19.71 6.66
CA GLY A 119 -15.50 -19.98 7.02
C GLY A 119 -16.31 -18.69 7.20
N MET A 120 -15.77 -17.73 7.96
CA MET A 120 -16.42 -16.43 8.16
C MET A 120 -16.57 -15.65 6.85
N VAL A 121 -15.53 -15.60 6.02
CA VAL A 121 -15.57 -14.93 4.70
C VAL A 121 -16.64 -15.57 3.81
N SER A 122 -16.67 -16.90 3.72
CA SER A 122 -17.67 -17.60 2.91
C SER A 122 -19.11 -17.26 3.33
N ILE A 123 -19.37 -17.19 4.64
CA ILE A 123 -20.68 -16.77 5.16
C ILE A 123 -21.01 -15.33 4.72
N GLN A 124 -20.06 -14.40 4.86
CA GLN A 124 -20.28 -13.01 4.45
C GLN A 124 -20.49 -12.85 2.94
N GLU A 125 -19.80 -13.63 2.10
CA GLU A 125 -19.99 -13.63 0.65
C GLU A 125 -21.40 -14.07 0.28
N GLN A 126 -21.92 -15.12 0.93
CA GLN A 126 -23.30 -15.56 0.74
C GLN A 126 -24.30 -14.45 1.11
N PHE A 127 -24.09 -13.76 2.24
CA PHE A 127 -24.94 -12.63 2.62
C PHE A 127 -24.88 -11.48 1.61
N GLN A 128 -23.69 -11.09 1.14
CA GLN A 128 -23.56 -10.06 0.11
C GLN A 128 -24.23 -10.48 -1.21
N GLN A 129 -24.14 -11.75 -1.61
CA GLN A 129 -24.79 -12.24 -2.81
C GLN A 129 -26.32 -12.17 -2.70
N ARG A 130 -26.89 -12.61 -1.57
CA ARG A 130 -28.33 -12.49 -1.30
C ARG A 130 -28.78 -11.02 -1.34
N GLY A 131 -27.99 -10.12 -0.73
CA GLY A 131 -28.25 -8.68 -0.77
C GLY A 131 -28.17 -8.07 -2.17
N ARG A 132 -27.24 -8.54 -3.02
CA ARG A 132 -27.15 -8.15 -4.43
C ARG A 132 -28.38 -8.58 -5.22
N VAL A 133 -28.82 -9.83 -5.06
CA VAL A 133 -30.03 -10.36 -5.71
C VAL A 133 -31.27 -9.58 -5.27
N ALA A 134 -31.44 -9.33 -3.97
CA ALA A 134 -32.56 -8.56 -3.44
C ALA A 134 -32.58 -7.12 -3.98
N LYS A 135 -31.42 -6.44 -4.00
CA LYS A 135 -31.31 -5.08 -4.59
C LYS A 135 -31.61 -5.08 -6.08
N LEU A 136 -31.12 -6.07 -6.83
CA LEU A 136 -31.39 -6.18 -8.27
C LEU A 136 -32.90 -6.29 -8.55
N GLY A 137 -33.61 -7.09 -7.73
CA GLY A 137 -35.08 -7.16 -7.78
C GLY A 137 -35.77 -5.83 -7.45
N GLN A 138 -35.24 -5.06 -6.49
CA GLN A 138 -35.79 -3.74 -6.13
C GLN A 138 -35.60 -2.67 -7.22
N TYR A 139 -34.54 -2.74 -8.02
CA TYR A 139 -34.25 -1.78 -9.10
C TYR A 139 -34.69 -2.28 -10.49
N GLY A 140 -35.64 -3.23 -10.55
CA GLY A 140 -36.20 -3.72 -11.82
C GLY A 140 -35.16 -4.39 -12.74
N GLY A 141 -34.12 -5.01 -12.17
CA GLY A 141 -33.09 -5.71 -12.93
C GLY A 141 -31.88 -4.87 -13.35
N VAL A 142 -31.87 -3.55 -13.08
CA VAL A 142 -30.74 -2.68 -13.46
C VAL A 142 -29.70 -2.65 -12.34
N SER A 143 -28.45 -2.94 -12.67
CA SER A 143 -27.35 -2.91 -11.71
C SER A 143 -26.98 -1.47 -11.32
N LYS A 144 -26.43 -1.28 -10.11
CA LYS A 144 -25.92 0.02 -9.67
C LYS A 144 -24.84 0.58 -10.60
N ALA A 145 -24.05 -0.29 -11.24
CA ALA A 145 -23.01 0.11 -12.18
C ALA A 145 -23.62 0.75 -13.43
N GLU A 146 -24.62 0.11 -14.03
CA GLU A 146 -25.35 0.63 -15.19
C GLU A 146 -26.07 1.94 -14.87
N ALA A 147 -26.68 2.05 -13.69
CA ALA A 147 -27.33 3.29 -13.25
C ALA A 147 -26.33 4.46 -13.08
N VAL A 148 -25.13 4.19 -12.58
CA VAL A 148 -24.06 5.19 -12.45
C VAL A 148 -23.49 5.57 -13.82
N GLU A 149 -23.32 4.61 -14.71
CA GLU A 149 -22.82 4.86 -16.06
C GLU A 149 -23.82 5.67 -16.90
N ALA A 150 -25.11 5.36 -16.79
CA ALA A 150 -26.19 6.16 -17.40
C ALA A 150 -26.17 7.61 -16.91
N LYS A 151 -26.00 7.83 -15.59
CA LYS A 151 -25.84 9.18 -15.02
C LYS A 151 -24.57 9.89 -15.52
N ARG A 152 -23.44 9.18 -15.64
CA ARG A 152 -22.20 9.75 -16.19
C ARG A 152 -22.35 10.16 -17.66
N ARG A 153 -22.99 9.33 -18.49
CA ARG A 153 -23.27 9.66 -19.90
C ARG A 153 -24.17 10.89 -20.02
N GLN A 154 -25.15 11.04 -19.12
CA GLN A 154 -26.00 12.24 -19.06
C GLN A 154 -25.22 13.50 -18.62
N GLN A 155 -24.27 13.38 -17.69
CA GLN A 155 -23.42 14.50 -17.27
C GLN A 155 -22.40 14.91 -18.34
N GLN A 156 -21.79 13.95 -19.04
CA GLN A 156 -20.87 14.23 -20.16
C GLN A 156 -21.57 14.93 -21.32
N LYS A 157 -22.85 14.60 -21.59
CA LYS A 157 -23.66 15.33 -22.57
C LYS A 157 -23.96 16.79 -22.16
N LYS A 158 -23.89 17.13 -20.87
CA LYS A 158 -24.08 18.50 -20.36
C LYS A 158 -22.79 19.33 -20.28
N SER A 159 -21.61 18.69 -20.25
CA SER A 159 -20.32 19.40 -20.13
C SER A 159 -19.67 19.77 -21.47
N ASN A 160 -20.28 19.42 -22.60
CA ASN A 160 -19.77 19.79 -23.93
C ASN A 160 -20.08 21.24 -24.35
N ASP A 161 -20.65 22.06 -23.46
CA ASP A 161 -21.08 23.44 -23.78
C ASP A 161 -20.34 24.53 -22.98
N SER A 162 -19.20 24.20 -22.35
CA SER A 162 -18.41 25.22 -21.64
C SER A 162 -16.93 24.84 -21.51
N THR A 163 -16.14 25.16 -22.53
CA THR A 163 -14.69 25.35 -22.35
C THR A 163 -14.18 26.38 -23.34
N ALA A 164 -14.28 27.65 -22.95
CA ALA A 164 -13.43 28.71 -23.47
C ALA A 164 -12.97 29.53 -22.26
N ASP A 165 -11.79 29.20 -21.74
CA ASP A 165 -10.89 30.21 -21.20
C ASP A 165 -9.47 29.64 -21.13
N LYS A 166 -8.65 30.09 -22.07
CA LYS A 166 -7.23 29.76 -22.18
C LYS A 166 -6.46 30.67 -21.23
N HIS A 167 -5.95 30.11 -20.14
CA HIS A 167 -4.91 30.79 -19.38
C HIS A 167 -3.60 30.68 -20.16
N THR A 168 -3.16 31.80 -20.72
CA THR A 168 -1.88 31.98 -21.40
C THR A 168 -0.74 31.77 -20.40
N SER A 169 -0.30 30.53 -20.20
CA SER A 169 1.00 30.28 -19.58
C SER A 169 2.07 30.71 -20.57
N THR A 170 2.99 31.57 -20.13
CA THR A 170 4.20 31.94 -20.87
C THR A 170 4.84 30.70 -21.49
N LEU A 171 5.23 30.80 -22.78
CA LEU A 171 5.82 29.75 -23.64
C LEU A 171 7.21 29.29 -23.16
N VAL A 172 7.35 28.96 -21.88
CA VAL A 172 8.59 28.45 -21.31
C VAL A 172 8.64 26.96 -21.62
N GLN A 173 9.48 26.60 -22.59
CA GLN A 173 9.81 25.21 -22.85
C GLN A 173 10.74 24.69 -21.75
N ARG A 174 10.46 23.48 -21.27
CA ARG A 174 11.27 22.75 -20.30
C ARG A 174 11.25 21.27 -20.63
N GLU A 175 12.22 20.54 -20.09
CA GLU A 175 12.25 19.10 -20.16
C GLU A 175 11.23 18.48 -19.20
N TYR A 176 10.35 17.64 -19.72
CA TYR A 176 9.34 16.91 -18.95
C TYR A 176 9.58 15.40 -19.04
N VAL A 177 9.37 14.73 -17.90
CA VAL A 177 9.37 13.28 -17.78
C VAL A 177 7.96 12.79 -17.54
N PHE A 178 7.58 11.77 -18.30
CA PHE A 178 6.38 10.99 -18.06
C PHE A 178 6.76 9.78 -17.21
N TYR A 179 6.02 9.50 -16.15
CA TYR A 179 6.36 8.42 -15.23
C TYR A 179 5.14 7.69 -14.68
N THR A 180 5.35 6.45 -14.25
CA THR A 180 4.41 5.73 -13.39
C THR A 180 4.95 5.72 -11.98
N SER A 181 4.07 5.87 -10.99
CA SER A 181 4.43 5.68 -9.59
C SER A 181 3.87 4.36 -9.09
N HIS A 182 4.71 3.57 -8.43
CA HIS A 182 4.31 2.41 -7.66
C HIS A 182 4.60 2.70 -6.19
N THR A 183 3.64 2.42 -5.32
CA THR A 183 3.83 2.49 -3.86
C THR A 183 3.65 1.08 -3.33
N ASP A 184 4.68 0.55 -2.66
CA ASP A 184 4.58 -0.76 -2.03
C ASP A 184 3.77 -0.73 -0.73
N PHE A 185 3.52 -1.91 -0.15
CA PHE A 185 2.74 -2.06 1.07
C PHE A 185 3.41 -1.43 2.30
N ARG A 186 4.71 -1.13 2.24
CA ARG A 186 5.46 -0.35 3.24
C ARG A 186 5.43 1.15 2.97
N HIS A 187 4.62 1.59 2.00
CA HIS A 187 4.50 2.97 1.58
C HIS A 187 5.74 3.58 0.93
N ARG A 188 6.69 2.74 0.48
CA ARG A 188 7.84 3.23 -0.28
C ARG A 188 7.41 3.51 -1.70
N GLN A 189 7.62 4.75 -2.13
CA GLN A 189 7.28 5.19 -3.48
C GLN A 189 8.46 4.96 -4.41
N GLN A 190 8.20 4.32 -5.55
CA GLN A 190 9.14 4.16 -6.64
C GLN A 190 8.56 4.84 -7.87
N LEU A 191 9.37 5.69 -8.49
CA LEU A 191 9.04 6.37 -9.74
C LEU A 191 9.77 5.68 -10.87
N LYS A 192 9.03 5.29 -11.91
CA LYS A 192 9.58 4.69 -13.12
C LYS A 192 9.27 5.57 -14.31
N GLN A 193 10.30 6.13 -14.93
CA GLN A 193 10.18 6.88 -16.18
C GLN A 193 9.57 6.00 -17.27
N GLN A 194 8.73 6.63 -18.10
CA GLN A 194 7.99 6.03 -19.19
C GLN A 194 8.35 6.75 -20.48
N GLY A 195 9.16 6.11 -21.31
CA GLY A 195 9.64 6.69 -22.58
C GLY A 195 10.72 7.75 -22.37
N GLU A 196 10.91 8.57 -23.41
CA GLU A 196 11.93 9.60 -23.46
C GLU A 196 11.49 10.89 -22.77
N VAL A 197 12.47 11.70 -22.37
CA VAL A 197 12.27 13.07 -21.89
C VAL A 197 11.84 13.94 -23.08
N VAL A 198 10.85 14.81 -22.88
CA VAL A 198 10.33 15.68 -23.94
C VAL A 198 10.49 17.14 -23.56
N THR A 199 11.15 17.92 -24.41
CA THR A 199 11.24 19.37 -24.26
C THR A 199 10.01 20.00 -24.88
N CYS A 200 9.14 20.57 -24.05
CA CYS A 200 7.89 21.18 -24.49
C CYS A 200 7.39 22.18 -23.45
N THR A 201 6.32 22.90 -23.78
CA THR A 201 5.59 23.72 -22.82
C THR A 201 4.79 22.85 -21.85
N TYR A 202 4.36 23.42 -20.73
CA TYR A 202 3.51 22.72 -19.77
C TYR A 202 2.21 22.19 -20.39
N ASP A 203 1.57 23.01 -21.25
CA ASP A 203 0.29 22.64 -21.87
C ASP A 203 0.46 21.48 -22.85
N GLU A 204 1.51 21.49 -23.67
CA GLU A 204 1.86 20.37 -24.56
C GLU A 204 2.16 19.09 -23.77
N ALA A 205 2.93 19.20 -22.67
CA ALA A 205 3.18 18.07 -21.78
C ALA A 205 1.87 17.53 -21.19
N ARG A 206 0.96 18.43 -20.78
CA ARG A 206 -0.35 18.08 -20.20
C ARG A 206 -1.24 17.36 -21.20
N GLU A 207 -1.33 17.87 -22.42
CA GLU A 207 -2.10 17.25 -23.51
C GLU A 207 -1.58 15.84 -23.81
N ARG A 208 -0.26 15.69 -23.97
CA ARG A 208 0.37 14.38 -24.15
C ARG A 208 0.10 13.43 -22.97
N CYS A 209 0.13 13.94 -21.74
CA CYS A 209 -0.22 13.15 -20.54
C CYS A 209 -1.67 12.68 -20.57
N MET A 210 -2.60 13.54 -21.01
CA MET A 210 -4.01 13.17 -21.15
C MET A 210 -4.21 12.10 -22.22
N GLU A 211 -3.54 12.22 -23.37
CA GLU A 211 -3.60 11.23 -24.46
C GLU A 211 -3.05 9.87 -24.02
N LEU A 212 -1.88 9.84 -23.39
CA LEU A 212 -1.27 8.61 -22.86
C LEU A 212 -2.16 7.90 -21.83
N ASN A 213 -3.06 8.62 -21.18
CA ASN A 213 -3.96 8.11 -20.16
C ASN A 213 -5.37 7.79 -20.64
N ARG A 214 -5.70 8.05 -21.91
CA ARG A 214 -7.06 7.90 -22.46
C ARG A 214 -7.66 6.53 -22.17
N ASP A 215 -6.88 5.47 -22.40
CA ASP A 215 -7.31 4.08 -22.24
C ASP A 215 -6.76 3.41 -20.97
N ARG A 216 -6.05 4.17 -20.12
CA ARG A 216 -5.44 3.63 -18.89
C ARG A 216 -6.42 3.61 -17.73
N LYS A 217 -6.51 2.46 -17.06
CA LYS A 217 -7.31 2.31 -15.84
C LYS A 217 -6.70 3.13 -14.69
N ARG A 218 -7.55 3.52 -13.74
CA ARG A 218 -7.11 4.18 -12.49
C ARG A 218 -6.12 3.25 -11.76
N GLY A 219 -4.92 3.76 -11.46
CA GLY A 219 -3.79 3.00 -10.91
C GLY A 219 -2.71 2.62 -11.92
N GLN A 220 -2.98 2.71 -13.23
CA GLN A 220 -2.01 2.48 -14.31
C GLN A 220 -1.62 3.76 -15.04
N ARG A 221 -2.14 4.90 -14.57
CA ARG A 221 -1.99 6.19 -15.22
C ARG A 221 -0.57 6.72 -15.08
N ILE A 222 -0.14 7.37 -16.14
CA ILE A 222 1.09 8.13 -16.21
C ILE A 222 0.86 9.52 -15.60
N ALA A 223 1.85 10.02 -14.89
CA ALA A 223 1.93 11.42 -14.46
C ALA A 223 3.08 12.11 -15.20
N MET A 224 3.10 13.44 -15.15
CA MET A 224 4.17 14.25 -15.75
C MET A 224 4.76 15.19 -14.70
N LEU A 225 6.06 15.47 -14.84
CA LEU A 225 6.80 16.39 -13.98
C LEU A 225 8.00 16.95 -14.77
N PRO A 226 8.43 18.20 -14.51
CA PRO A 226 9.73 18.68 -14.99
C PRO A 226 10.88 17.74 -14.60
N LEU A 227 11.86 17.56 -15.50
CA LEU A 227 12.98 16.63 -15.31
C LEU A 227 13.77 16.90 -14.03
N ASP A 228 14.06 18.16 -13.74
CA ASP A 228 14.78 18.59 -12.53
C ASP A 228 14.06 18.17 -11.24
N ALA A 229 12.74 18.32 -11.20
CA ALA A 229 11.93 17.88 -10.08
C ALA A 229 11.83 16.34 -9.99
N PHE A 230 11.90 15.63 -11.12
CA PHE A 230 11.92 14.16 -11.17
C PHE A 230 13.22 13.60 -10.61
N GLU A 231 14.36 14.13 -11.05
CA GLU A 231 15.68 13.77 -10.53
C GLU A 231 15.81 14.06 -9.04
N LYS A 232 15.27 15.20 -8.59
CA LYS A 232 15.23 15.53 -7.16
C LYS A 232 14.47 14.48 -6.35
N HIS A 233 13.31 14.02 -6.86
CA HIS A 233 12.56 12.93 -6.22
C HIS A 233 13.35 11.62 -6.16
N LEU A 234 14.03 11.25 -7.25
CA LEU A 234 14.84 10.04 -7.30
C LEU A 234 15.97 10.08 -6.27
N ARG A 235 16.68 11.21 -6.14
CA ARG A 235 17.73 11.39 -5.13
C ARG A 235 17.18 11.27 -3.70
N GLN A 236 16.06 11.94 -3.41
CA GLN A 236 15.42 11.85 -2.09
C GLN A 236 14.97 10.42 -1.74
N CYS A 237 14.45 9.67 -2.71
CA CYS A 237 14.08 8.27 -2.50
C CYS A 237 15.30 7.37 -2.28
N HIS A 238 16.40 7.63 -2.98
CA HIS A 238 17.65 6.88 -2.84
C HIS A 238 18.32 7.14 -1.48
N ASP A 239 18.38 8.40 -1.04
CA ASP A 239 18.96 8.77 0.26
C ASP A 239 18.15 8.20 1.44
N ALA A 240 16.82 8.12 1.31
CA ALA A 240 15.94 7.48 2.29
C ALA A 240 16.14 5.95 2.36
N GLN A 241 16.54 5.32 1.25
CA GLN A 241 16.84 3.88 1.22
C GLN A 241 18.23 3.56 1.80
N GLN A 242 19.23 4.43 1.59
CA GLN A 242 20.59 4.23 2.12
C GLN A 242 20.70 4.51 3.63
N SER A 243 19.96 5.50 4.15
CA SER A 243 19.94 5.83 5.58
C SER A 243 19.26 4.77 6.47
N GLY A 244 18.63 3.75 5.87
CA GLY A 244 18.02 2.61 6.57
C GLY A 244 18.86 1.32 6.59
N MET A 245 20.05 1.31 5.96
CA MET A 245 20.97 0.17 6.00
C MET A 245 21.90 0.33 7.23
N PRO A 246 21.99 -0.66 8.14
CA PRO A 246 23.02 -0.64 9.16
C PRO A 246 24.41 -0.67 8.48
N ASN A 247 25.32 0.18 8.96
CA ASN A 247 26.73 0.18 8.54
C ASN A 247 27.35 -1.18 8.88
N GLU A 248 27.35 -2.11 7.93
CA GLU A 248 28.26 -3.27 7.95
C GLU A 248 29.60 -2.79 7.40
N GLY A 249 30.49 -2.34 8.28
CA GLY A 249 31.86 -2.03 7.90
C GLY A 249 32.54 -0.99 8.76
N GLU A 250 32.89 -1.36 10.00
CA GLU A 250 34.13 -0.92 10.64
C GLU A 250 34.46 -1.85 11.81
N ASN A 251 34.82 -3.09 11.47
CA ASN A 251 35.79 -3.86 12.25
C ASN A 251 37.05 -3.90 11.39
N ASP A 252 38.07 -3.12 11.77
CA ASP A 252 39.42 -3.64 11.98
C ASP A 252 40.39 -2.55 12.47
N ALA A 253 41.27 -3.00 13.37
CA ALA A 253 42.55 -2.41 13.79
C ALA A 253 42.58 -1.31 14.88
N LEU A 254 42.54 -1.76 16.15
CA LEU A 254 43.57 -1.64 17.20
C LEU A 254 42.97 -1.51 18.62
#